data_AF-A0A6B3IA32-F1
#
_entry.id   AF-A0A6B3IA32-F1
#
_cell.length_a   1.000
_cell.length_b   1.000
_cell.length_c   1.000
_cell.angle_alpha   90.00
_cell.angle_beta   90.00
_cell.angle_gamma   90.00
#
_symmetry.space_group_name_H-M   'P 1'
#
loop_
_entity.id
_entity.type
_entity.pdbx_description
1 polymer ?
#
loop_
_entity_poly.entity_id
_entity_poly.type
_entity_poly.pdbx_seq_one_letter_code
_entity_poly.pdbx_strand_id
1 'polypeptide(L)'
;ENYRDAKLRLFQGLCRRAVINADDPVGVGIRELMPDAVTTYALDGPADYRATDLEVDASGTRFTLHHDGRKYPAAIPSPGRFSVSNALATLAACHLLGHSLAGLVHALERMPQIPGRFERLHTPEGTSVIVDYAHSPDSLNKVLTTVRGFAKGRVITVFGCGGDRDTT
;
A
#
# COMPACT_ATOMS: atom_id res chain seq x y z
N GLU A 1 -22.44 -2.99 5.62
CA GLU A 1 -22.29 -3.17 7.08
C GLU A 1 -21.73 -4.56 7.42
N ASN A 2 -22.39 -5.66 7.02
CA ASN A 2 -21.91 -7.03 7.28
C ASN A 2 -20.43 -7.31 6.93
N TYR A 3 -19.93 -6.80 5.80
CA TYR A 3 -18.52 -6.98 5.41
C TYR A 3 -17.55 -6.26 6.34
N ARG A 4 -17.90 -5.05 6.78
CA ARG A 4 -17.09 -4.27 7.74
C ARG A 4 -17.05 -5.01 9.07
N ASP A 5 -18.20 -5.41 9.57
CA ASP A 5 -18.31 -6.05 10.88
C ASP A 5 -17.59 -7.41 10.89
N ALA A 6 -17.63 -8.15 9.78
CA ALA A 6 -16.84 -9.36 9.61
C ALA A 6 -15.32 -9.12 9.73
N LYS A 7 -14.79 -8.01 9.20
CA LYS A 7 -13.38 -7.63 9.39
C LYS A 7 -13.07 -7.17 10.80
N LEU A 8 -14.00 -6.45 11.44
CA LEU A 8 -13.83 -5.95 12.81
C LEU A 8 -13.62 -7.08 13.83
N ARG A 9 -14.12 -8.29 13.54
CA ARG A 9 -13.86 -9.49 14.37
C ARG A 9 -12.37 -9.77 14.62
N LEU A 10 -11.48 -9.38 13.70
CA LEU A 10 -10.02 -9.51 13.91
C LEU A 10 -9.53 -8.71 15.13
N PHE A 11 -10.19 -7.61 15.44
CA PHE A 11 -9.83 -6.68 16.52
C PHE A 11 -10.61 -6.93 17.82
N GLN A 12 -11.50 -7.92 17.83
CA GLN A 12 -12.29 -8.33 18.99
C GLN A 12 -11.63 -9.51 19.72
N GLY A 13 -10.37 -9.34 20.10
CA GLY A 13 -9.61 -10.32 20.90
C GLY A 13 -8.80 -11.34 20.11
N LEU A 14 -8.79 -11.30 18.77
CA LEU A 14 -7.93 -12.17 17.94
C LEU A 14 -6.52 -11.60 17.71
N CYS A 15 -6.31 -10.30 17.93
CA CYS A 15 -5.01 -9.67 17.86
C CYS A 15 -4.70 -8.88 19.13
N ARG A 16 -3.39 -8.70 19.40
CA ARG A 16 -2.90 -7.92 20.55
C ARG A 16 -2.53 -6.48 20.20
N ARG A 17 -2.29 -6.21 18.92
CA ARG A 17 -1.87 -4.92 18.35
C ARG A 17 -2.49 -4.77 16.98
N ALA A 18 -2.85 -3.55 16.62
CA ALA A 18 -3.44 -3.22 15.33
C ALA A 18 -2.58 -2.16 14.62
N VAL A 19 -2.32 -2.39 13.33
CA VAL A 19 -1.72 -1.39 12.43
C VAL A 19 -2.79 -0.95 11.44
N ILE A 20 -3.09 0.35 11.40
CA ILE A 20 -4.31 0.87 10.76
C ILE A 20 -3.99 2.03 9.83
N ASN A 21 -4.60 2.01 8.65
CA ASN A 21 -4.58 3.14 7.74
C ASN A 21 -5.47 4.27 8.29
N ALA A 22 -4.89 5.40 8.67
CA ALA A 22 -5.64 6.56 9.12
C ALA A 22 -6.26 7.37 7.98
N ASP A 23 -5.88 7.10 6.72
CA ASP A 23 -6.56 7.67 5.55
C ASP A 23 -7.89 6.96 5.23
N ASP A 24 -8.17 5.81 5.86
CA ASP A 24 -9.41 5.05 5.69
C ASP A 24 -10.40 5.37 6.84
N PRO A 25 -11.59 5.92 6.55
CA PRO A 25 -12.60 6.22 7.57
C PRO A 25 -13.02 5.01 8.42
N VAL A 26 -12.95 3.79 7.88
CA VAL A 26 -13.27 2.56 8.62
C VAL A 26 -12.29 2.33 9.78
N GLY A 27 -11.07 2.85 9.68
CA GLY A 27 -10.03 2.73 10.71
C GLY A 27 -10.39 3.36 12.06
N VAL A 28 -11.30 4.35 12.06
CA VAL A 28 -11.73 5.05 13.28
C VAL A 28 -12.37 4.10 14.28
N GLY A 29 -13.28 3.22 13.83
CA GLY A 29 -13.98 2.29 14.73
C GLY A 29 -13.08 1.23 15.37
N ILE A 30 -11.90 0.95 14.81
CA ILE A 30 -10.95 -0.01 15.39
C ILE A 30 -10.21 0.60 16.60
N ARG A 31 -9.94 1.92 16.58
CA ARG A 31 -9.34 2.62 17.73
C ARG A 31 -10.20 2.52 18.99
N GLU A 32 -11.53 2.54 18.82
CA GLU A 32 -12.48 2.37 19.91
C GLU A 32 -12.50 0.94 20.46
N LEU A 33 -12.32 -0.06 19.60
CA LEU A 33 -12.28 -1.48 19.98
C LEU A 33 -10.98 -1.88 20.68
N MET A 34 -9.86 -1.22 20.34
CA MET A 34 -8.52 -1.56 20.84
C MET A 34 -7.77 -0.33 21.38
N PRO A 35 -8.27 0.30 22.46
CA PRO A 35 -7.58 1.44 23.07
C PRO A 35 -6.15 1.05 23.45
N ASP A 36 -5.20 1.96 23.23
CA ASP A 36 -3.77 1.82 23.54
C ASP A 36 -3.00 0.72 22.77
N ALA A 37 -3.66 0.00 21.86
CA ALA A 37 -3.05 -1.07 21.07
C ALA A 37 -3.04 -0.77 19.56
N VAL A 38 -3.42 0.45 19.16
CA VAL A 38 -3.43 0.91 17.78
C VAL A 38 -2.19 1.72 17.45
N THR A 39 -1.56 1.37 16.33
CA THR A 39 -0.55 2.17 15.64
C THR A 39 -1.09 2.55 14.27
N THR A 40 -0.95 3.81 13.86
CA THR A 40 -1.46 4.27 12.55
C THR A 40 -0.38 4.58 11.54
N TYR A 41 -0.74 4.40 10.27
CA TYR A 41 0.01 4.93 9.14
C TYR A 41 -0.90 5.75 8.23
N ALA A 42 -0.33 6.70 7.49
CA ALA A 42 -1.05 7.53 6.53
C ALA A 42 -0.11 8.15 5.49
N LEU A 43 -0.66 8.50 4.33
CA LEU A 43 -0.01 9.35 3.33
C LEU A 43 -0.51 10.79 3.42
N ASP A 44 -1.82 10.98 3.64
CA ASP A 44 -2.46 12.29 3.53
C ASP A 44 -2.73 12.89 4.92
N GLY A 45 -3.20 12.08 5.87
CA GLY A 45 -3.48 12.48 7.24
C GLY A 45 -2.29 12.38 8.21
N PRO A 46 -2.46 12.85 9.46
CA PRO A 46 -1.53 12.60 10.55
C PRO A 46 -1.59 11.13 11.01
N ALA A 47 -0.42 10.54 11.31
CA ALA A 47 -0.29 9.17 11.81
C ALA A 47 1.10 8.93 12.43
N ASP A 48 1.28 7.82 13.13
CA ASP A 48 2.56 7.43 13.76
C ASP A 48 3.66 7.13 12.72
N TYR A 49 3.25 6.64 11.54
CA TYR A 49 4.10 6.39 10.38
C TYR A 49 3.54 7.15 9.18
N ARG A 50 4.36 8.02 8.57
CA ARG A 50 3.93 8.81 7.40
C ARG A 50 4.95 8.77 6.29
N ALA A 51 4.50 8.98 5.06
CA ALA A 51 5.39 9.22 3.93
C ALA A 51 5.16 10.61 3.34
N THR A 52 6.24 11.32 3.01
CA THR A 52 6.23 12.57 2.23
C THR A 52 7.19 12.47 1.06
N ASP A 53 7.19 13.49 0.19
CA ASP A 53 8.14 13.63 -0.91
C ASP A 53 8.11 12.41 -1.84
N LEU A 54 6.90 11.93 -2.16
CA LEU A 54 6.72 10.77 -3.01
C LEU A 54 7.11 11.10 -4.45
N GLU A 55 8.17 10.47 -4.92
CA GLU A 55 8.60 10.47 -6.31
C GLU A 55 8.30 9.10 -6.92
N VAL A 56 7.37 9.07 -7.86
CA VAL A 56 6.91 7.83 -8.52
C VAL A 56 7.42 7.82 -9.95
N ASP A 57 8.07 6.72 -10.34
CA ASP A 57 8.47 6.46 -11.71
C ASP A 57 8.19 4.99 -12.09
N ALA A 58 8.55 4.59 -13.31
CA ALA A 58 8.31 3.22 -13.77
C ALA A 58 9.16 2.14 -13.07
N SER A 59 10.21 2.52 -12.35
CA SER A 59 11.11 1.65 -11.60
C SER A 59 10.67 1.44 -10.15
N GLY A 60 9.88 2.36 -9.59
CA GLY A 60 9.40 2.24 -8.22
C GLY A 60 8.93 3.57 -7.64
N THR A 61 8.98 3.66 -6.32
CA THR A 61 8.65 4.88 -5.58
C THR A 61 9.73 5.19 -4.56
N ARG A 62 10.24 6.43 -4.57
CA ARG A 62 11.09 6.99 -3.51
C ARG A 62 10.25 7.91 -2.63
N PHE A 63 10.52 7.91 -1.34
CA PHE A 63 9.78 8.73 -0.37
C PHE A 63 10.58 8.92 0.92
N THR A 64 10.17 9.90 1.73
CA THR A 64 10.68 10.08 3.09
C THR A 64 9.70 9.46 4.08
N LEU A 65 10.11 8.42 4.80
CA LEU A 65 9.38 7.88 5.94
C LEU A 65 9.60 8.77 7.17
N HIS A 66 8.53 9.15 7.86
CA HIS A 66 8.55 9.85 9.14
C HIS A 66 8.03 8.94 10.24
N HIS A 67 8.76 8.85 11.34
CA HIS A 67 8.35 8.13 12.54
C HIS A 67 9.10 8.70 13.76
N ASP A 68 8.37 8.98 14.84
CA ASP A 68 8.92 9.48 16.11
C ASP A 68 9.88 10.68 15.94
N GLY A 69 9.44 11.67 15.14
CA GLY A 69 10.23 12.86 14.83
C GLY A 69 11.46 12.63 13.93
N ARG A 70 11.75 11.40 13.53
CA ARG A 70 12.86 11.02 12.66
C ARG A 70 12.42 10.85 11.22
N LYS A 71 13.37 11.04 10.30
CA LYS A 71 13.19 10.90 8.86
C LYS A 71 14.10 9.80 8.33
N TYR A 72 13.56 8.96 7.46
CA TYR A 72 14.26 7.86 6.81
C TYR A 72 13.99 7.94 5.31
N PRO A 73 15.00 8.22 4.48
CA PRO A 73 14.89 8.03 3.04
C PRO A 73 14.58 6.56 2.75
N ALA A 74 13.53 6.30 1.97
CA ALA A 74 13.07 4.97 1.64
C ALA A 74 12.78 4.85 0.14
N ALA A 75 12.93 3.65 -0.38
CA ALA A 75 12.57 3.32 -1.74
C ALA A 75 11.92 1.93 -1.77
N ILE A 76 10.94 1.77 -2.65
CA ILE A 76 10.35 0.46 -2.97
C ILE A 76 10.38 0.25 -4.48
N PRO A 77 10.72 -0.96 -4.96
CA PRO A 77 10.70 -1.33 -6.38
C PRO A 77 9.26 -1.63 -6.85
N SER A 78 8.30 -0.83 -6.37
CA SER A 78 6.90 -0.90 -6.77
C SER A 78 6.36 0.52 -6.90
N PRO A 79 5.87 0.92 -8.08
CA PRO A 79 5.37 2.26 -8.29
C PRO A 79 4.00 2.46 -7.63
N GLY A 80 3.73 3.70 -7.28
CA GLY A 80 2.40 4.16 -6.89
C GLY A 80 2.24 4.40 -5.39
N ARG A 81 1.34 5.35 -5.10
CA ARG A 81 1.00 5.75 -3.73
C ARG A 81 0.46 4.59 -2.90
N PHE A 82 -0.36 3.72 -3.50
CA PHE A 82 -0.90 2.55 -2.80
C PHE A 82 0.20 1.57 -2.36
N SER A 83 1.28 1.44 -3.14
CA SER A 83 2.45 0.62 -2.80
C SER A 83 3.18 1.21 -1.59
N VAL A 84 3.33 2.54 -1.52
CA VAL A 84 3.89 3.22 -0.35
C VAL A 84 3.00 3.01 0.88
N SER A 85 1.68 3.15 0.75
CA SER A 85 0.72 2.89 1.83
C SER A 85 0.87 1.47 2.40
N ASN A 86 0.97 0.46 1.53
CA ASN A 86 1.21 -0.93 1.95
C ASN A 86 2.59 -1.13 2.59
N ALA A 87 3.62 -0.43 2.10
CA ALA A 87 4.95 -0.46 2.68
C ALA A 87 4.96 0.14 4.10
N LEU A 88 4.23 1.24 4.34
CA LEU A 88 4.09 1.83 5.68
C LEU A 88 3.39 0.86 6.65
N ALA A 89 2.32 0.20 6.21
CA ALA A 89 1.64 -0.83 7.01
C ALA A 89 2.61 -1.96 7.42
N THR A 90 3.41 -2.42 6.46
CA THR A 90 4.39 -3.50 6.67
C THR A 90 5.51 -3.06 7.62
N LEU A 91 6.06 -1.85 7.41
CA LEU A 91 7.08 -1.26 8.27
C LEU A 91 6.60 -1.14 9.71
N ALA A 92 5.42 -0.59 9.92
CA ALA A 92 4.83 -0.43 11.25
C ALA A 92 4.63 -1.80 11.93
N ALA A 93 4.08 -2.78 11.22
CA ALA A 93 3.87 -4.12 11.75
C ALA A 93 5.20 -4.80 12.15
N CYS A 94 6.20 -4.79 11.26
CA CYS A 94 7.51 -5.38 11.55
C CYS A 94 8.28 -4.64 12.65
N HIS A 95 8.17 -3.32 12.71
CA HIS A 95 8.81 -2.53 13.76
C HIS A 95 8.20 -2.84 15.13
N LEU A 96 6.87 -2.96 15.22
CA LEU A 96 6.19 -3.42 16.44
C LEU A 96 6.61 -4.84 16.85
N LEU A 97 7.02 -5.69 15.91
CA LEU A 97 7.56 -7.02 16.20
C LEU A 97 9.02 -7.01 16.68
N GLY A 98 9.64 -5.84 16.79
CA GLY A 98 10.98 -5.65 17.38
C GLY A 98 12.12 -5.53 16.36
N HIS A 99 11.81 -5.46 15.06
CA HIS A 99 12.83 -5.25 14.03
C HIS A 99 13.22 -3.76 13.96
N SER A 100 14.51 -3.46 13.78
CA SER A 100 14.98 -2.08 13.66
C SER A 100 14.39 -1.40 12.43
N LEU A 101 13.84 -0.19 12.58
CA LEU A 101 13.25 0.56 11.47
C LEU A 101 14.25 0.82 10.33
N ALA A 102 15.51 1.15 10.66
CA ALA A 102 16.56 1.34 9.65
C ALA A 102 16.82 0.07 8.82
N GLY A 103 16.88 -1.10 9.47
CA GLY A 103 17.03 -2.38 8.78
C GLY A 103 15.84 -2.71 7.88
N LEU A 104 14.61 -2.39 8.31
CA LEU A 104 13.41 -2.60 7.50
C LEU A 104 13.36 -1.68 6.28
N VAL A 105 13.74 -0.40 6.42
CA VAL A 105 13.83 0.54 5.31
C VAL A 105 14.85 0.07 4.27
N HIS A 106 16.00 -0.44 4.71
CA HIS A 106 16.99 -1.02 3.80
C HIS A 106 16.49 -2.31 3.12
N ALA A 107 15.69 -3.13 3.81
CA ALA A 107 15.11 -4.34 3.24
C ALA A 107 14.04 -4.04 2.18
N LEU A 108 13.26 -2.97 2.34
CA LEU A 108 12.23 -2.55 1.38
C LEU A 108 12.81 -2.25 0.00
N GLU A 109 13.99 -1.61 -0.07
CA GLU A 109 14.63 -1.30 -1.35
C GLU A 109 15.01 -2.56 -2.14
N ARG A 110 15.25 -3.66 -1.42
CA ARG A 110 15.72 -4.94 -1.98
C ARG A 110 14.62 -5.98 -2.10
N MET A 111 13.35 -5.62 -1.85
CA MET A 111 12.25 -6.57 -1.97
C MET A 111 12.12 -7.05 -3.43
N PRO A 112 11.86 -8.35 -3.66
CA PRO A 112 11.61 -8.82 -5.01
C PRO A 112 10.29 -8.24 -5.54
N GLN A 113 10.18 -8.17 -6.86
CA GLN A 113 8.90 -7.87 -7.51
C GLN A 113 7.87 -8.93 -7.09
N ILE A 114 6.67 -8.49 -6.74
CA ILE A 114 5.59 -9.40 -6.33
C ILE A 114 4.85 -9.83 -7.61
N PRO A 115 4.80 -11.12 -7.96
CA PRO A 115 4.11 -11.60 -9.15
C PRO A 115 2.65 -11.13 -9.18
N GLY A 116 2.20 -10.60 -10.31
CA GLY A 116 0.85 -10.08 -10.49
C GLY A 116 0.49 -8.82 -9.68
N ARG A 117 1.46 -8.14 -9.05
CA ARG A 117 1.27 -6.84 -8.36
C ARG A 117 2.17 -5.81 -8.99
N PHE A 118 1.59 -4.99 -9.87
CA PHE A 118 2.29 -4.01 -10.68
C PHE A 118 3.54 -4.59 -11.36
N GLU A 119 3.42 -5.82 -11.86
CA GLU A 119 4.51 -6.56 -12.47
C GLU A 119 4.81 -5.99 -13.86
N ARG A 120 6.03 -5.48 -14.02
CA ARG A 120 6.45 -4.83 -15.26
C ARG A 120 7.16 -5.83 -16.16
N LEU A 121 6.64 -5.94 -17.38
CA LEU A 121 7.24 -6.67 -18.49
C LEU A 121 7.62 -5.68 -19.59
N HIS A 122 8.77 -5.88 -20.22
CA HIS A 122 9.18 -5.10 -21.37
C HIS A 122 9.07 -5.96 -22.61
N THR A 123 8.45 -5.44 -23.66
CA THR A 123 8.50 -6.09 -24.98
C THR A 123 9.80 -5.72 -25.70
N PRO A 124 10.30 -6.58 -26.61
CA PRO A 124 11.47 -6.26 -27.43
C PRO A 124 11.35 -4.93 -28.20
N GLU A 125 10.12 -4.53 -28.55
CA GLU A 125 9.78 -3.30 -29.28
C GLU A 125 9.70 -2.06 -28.38
N GLY A 126 10.02 -2.19 -27.08
CA GLY A 126 10.05 -1.08 -26.13
C GLY A 126 8.69 -0.71 -25.53
N THR A 127 7.65 -1.53 -25.73
CA THR A 127 6.37 -1.32 -25.05
C THR A 127 6.46 -1.80 -23.61
N SER A 128 5.97 -0.99 -22.67
CA SER A 128 5.84 -1.39 -21.27
C SER A 128 4.49 -2.07 -21.05
N VAL A 129 4.51 -3.30 -20.53
CA VAL A 129 3.33 -4.06 -20.14
C VAL A 129 3.33 -4.17 -18.62
N ILE A 130 2.17 -3.91 -18.00
CA ILE A 130 1.99 -4.00 -16.55
C ILE A 130 0.90 -5.02 -16.28
N VAL A 131 1.24 -6.04 -15.49
CA VAL A 131 0.32 -7.09 -15.03
C VAL A 131 -0.07 -6.79 -13.58
N ASP A 132 -1.36 -6.62 -13.32
CA ASP A 132 -1.88 -6.37 -11.97
C ASP A 132 -3.16 -7.17 -11.68
N TYR A 133 -3.31 -7.63 -10.44
CA TYR A 133 -4.47 -8.38 -9.94
C TYR A 133 -5.65 -7.48 -9.50
N ALA A 134 -5.65 -6.19 -9.85
CA ALA A 134 -6.75 -5.29 -9.61
C ALA A 134 -8.05 -5.79 -10.26
N HIS A 135 -9.01 -6.21 -9.43
CA HIS A 135 -10.31 -6.77 -9.85
C HIS A 135 -11.50 -6.05 -9.21
N SER A 136 -11.25 -5.05 -8.35
CA SER A 136 -12.27 -4.15 -7.83
C SER A 136 -12.13 -2.75 -8.45
N PRO A 137 -13.21 -1.95 -8.54
CA PRO A 137 -13.16 -0.59 -9.07
C PRO A 137 -12.09 0.28 -8.40
N ASP A 138 -11.98 0.22 -7.07
CA ASP A 138 -10.97 0.98 -6.31
C ASP A 138 -9.53 0.54 -6.65
N SER A 139 -9.27 -0.77 -6.64
CA SER A 139 -7.93 -1.29 -7.00
C SER A 139 -7.54 -0.92 -8.43
N LEU A 140 -8.49 -0.99 -9.37
CA LEU A 140 -8.23 -0.66 -10.77
C LEU A 140 -7.96 0.84 -10.94
N ASN A 141 -8.72 1.69 -10.25
CA ASN A 141 -8.50 3.14 -10.26
C ASN A 141 -7.11 3.52 -9.69
N LYS A 142 -6.68 2.88 -8.60
CA LYS A 142 -5.34 3.10 -8.01
C LYS A 142 -4.21 2.74 -8.97
N VAL A 143 -4.34 1.61 -9.66
CA VAL A 143 -3.37 1.19 -10.68
C VAL A 143 -3.35 2.16 -11.85
N LEU A 144 -4.50 2.49 -12.44
CA LEU A 144 -4.57 3.36 -13.62
C LEU A 144 -4.13 4.80 -13.33
N THR A 145 -4.47 5.34 -12.17
CA THR A 145 -3.99 6.65 -11.72
C THR A 145 -2.46 6.65 -11.60
N THR A 146 -1.87 5.58 -11.07
CA THR A 146 -0.42 5.42 -10.98
C THR A 146 0.22 5.38 -12.36
N VAL A 147 -0.29 4.53 -13.27
CA VAL A 147 0.24 4.40 -14.64
C VAL A 147 0.19 5.72 -15.39
N ARG A 148 -0.93 6.45 -15.30
CA ARG A 148 -1.08 7.77 -15.95
C ARG A 148 -0.10 8.82 -15.43
N GLY A 149 0.42 8.66 -14.21
CA GLY A 149 1.41 9.58 -13.64
C GLY A 149 2.78 9.54 -14.33
N PHE A 150 3.14 8.42 -14.97
CA PHE A 150 4.45 8.25 -15.61
C PHE A 150 4.38 7.81 -17.09
N ALA A 151 3.21 7.41 -17.59
CA ALA A 151 3.06 6.99 -18.98
C ALA A 151 3.30 8.16 -19.93
N LYS A 152 4.23 7.99 -20.88
CA LYS A 152 4.52 8.97 -21.94
C LYS A 152 3.58 8.88 -23.14
N GLY A 153 2.88 7.76 -23.28
CA GLY A 153 2.04 7.44 -24.43
C GLY A 153 0.63 7.02 -24.04
N ARG A 154 -0.06 6.34 -24.97
CA ARG A 154 -1.41 5.82 -24.71
C ARG A 154 -1.36 4.72 -23.65
N VAL A 155 -2.26 4.80 -22.67
CA VAL A 155 -2.52 3.73 -21.71
C VAL A 155 -3.64 2.86 -22.27
N ILE A 156 -3.34 1.61 -22.57
CA ILE A 156 -4.31 0.61 -23.03
C ILE A 156 -4.59 -0.33 -21.86
N THR A 157 -5.86 -0.41 -21.46
CA THR A 157 -6.30 -1.27 -20.35
C THR A 157 -7.03 -2.49 -20.90
N VAL A 158 -6.52 -3.67 -20.57
CA VAL A 158 -7.21 -4.95 -20.81
C VAL A 158 -7.61 -5.50 -19.45
N PHE A 159 -8.91 -5.63 -19.20
CA PHE A 159 -9.44 -6.14 -17.94
C PHE A 159 -10.66 -7.04 -18.20
N GLY A 160 -11.01 -7.85 -17.20
CA GLY A 160 -12.21 -8.69 -17.22
C GLY A 160 -12.86 -8.72 -15.84
N CYS A 161 -14.12 -9.15 -15.80
CA CYS A 161 -14.88 -9.35 -14.55
C CYS A 161 -15.10 -10.84 -14.34
N GLY A 162 -15.00 -11.31 -13.09
CA GLY A 162 -15.35 -12.70 -12.77
C GLY A 162 -16.84 -12.95 -12.97
N GLY A 163 -17.21 -13.99 -13.71
CA GLY A 163 -18.60 -14.45 -13.76
C GLY A 163 -19.07 -14.93 -12.39
N ASP A 164 -20.36 -14.74 -12.09
CA ASP A 164 -21.04 -15.18 -10.86
C ASP A 164 -20.45 -14.65 -9.53
N ARG A 165 -19.78 -13.49 -9.55
CA ARG A 165 -19.35 -12.78 -8.33
C ARG A 165 -19.59 -11.27 -8.44
N ASP A 166 -20.07 -10.71 -7.33
CA ASP A 166 -20.31 -9.29 -7.03
C ASP A 166 -20.79 -8.44 -8.23
N THR A 167 -22.11 -8.23 -8.32
CA THR A 167 -22.74 -7.30 -9.28
C THR A 167 -22.95 -5.90 -8.69
N THR A 168 -22.37 -5.62 -7.52
CA THR A 168 -22.61 -4.41 -6.72
C THR A 168 -21.34 -3.63 -6.47
#